data_AF-A0A1C9II05-F1
#
_entry.id   AF-A0A1C9II05-F1
#
_cell.length_a   1.000
_cell.length_b   1.000
_cell.length_c   1.000
_cell.angle_alpha   90.00
_cell.angle_beta   90.00
_cell.angle_gamma   90.00
#
_symmetry.space_group_name_H-M   'P 1'
#
loop_
_entity.id
_entity.type
_entity.pdbx_description
1 polymer ?
#
loop_
_entity_poly.entity_id
_entity_poly.type
_entity_poly.pdbx_seq_one_letter_code
_entity_poly.pdbx_strand_id
1 'polypeptide(L)' 'AAAAAVSVSYDTGYDDGSRSLTAVSCSDGPNGLMTKYKWQTQAQCARFPYIGGTDAVAGWNSPNCGTCWQLSYNGRSI' A
#
# COMPACT_ATOMS: atom_id res chain seq x y z
N ALA A 1 -5.57 -16.93 12.04
CA ALA A 1 -4.47 -16.72 11.08
C ALA A 1 -3.15 -16.93 11.81
N ALA A 2 -2.22 -17.70 11.26
CA ALA A 2 -0.87 -17.82 11.82
C ALA A 2 -0.08 -16.55 11.45
N ALA A 3 0.54 -15.89 12.42
CA ALA A 3 1.48 -14.80 12.15
C ALA A 3 2.74 -15.43 11.55
N ALA A 4 2.91 -15.33 10.25
CA ALA A 4 4.19 -15.60 9.62
C ALA A 4 5.13 -14.44 9.95
N ALA A 5 6.34 -14.73 10.42
CA ALA A 5 7.37 -13.71 10.56
C ALA A 5 7.77 -13.22 9.16
N VAL A 6 7.19 -12.10 8.74
CA VAL A 6 7.53 -11.40 7.50
C VAL A 6 8.52 -10.29 7.80
N SER A 7 9.43 -10.00 6.87
CA SER A 7 10.32 -8.86 6.98
C SER A 7 9.55 -7.56 6.70
N VAL A 8 9.64 -6.60 7.61
CA VAL A 8 9.11 -5.24 7.43
C VAL A 8 10.27 -4.26 7.41
N SER A 9 10.25 -3.33 6.47
CA SER A 9 11.19 -2.22 6.37
C SER A 9 10.43 -0.94 6.02
N TYR A 10 11.14 0.17 5.87
CA TYR A 10 10.57 1.47 5.49
C TYR A 10 11.21 2.00 4.20
N ASP A 11 10.47 2.83 3.48
CA ASP A 11 10.92 3.60 2.34
C ASP A 11 10.23 4.97 2.41
N THR A 12 11.03 6.04 2.53
CA THR A 12 10.53 7.41 2.72
C THR A 12 9.71 7.92 1.54
N GLY A 13 9.80 7.27 0.37
CA GLY A 13 8.93 7.56 -0.75
C GLY A 13 7.45 7.21 -0.51
N TYR A 14 7.10 6.50 0.56
CA TYR A 14 5.70 6.27 0.99
C TYR A 14 5.21 7.31 2.00
N ASP A 15 6.11 8.13 2.55
CA ASP A 15 5.80 9.26 3.42
C ASP A 15 5.56 10.56 2.63
N ASP A 16 5.90 10.58 1.33
CA ASP A 16 5.65 11.71 0.45
C ASP A 16 4.20 11.71 -0.07
N GLY A 17 3.33 12.44 0.63
CA GLY A 17 1.93 12.57 0.26
C GLY A 17 1.68 13.20 -1.12
N SER A 18 2.65 13.92 -1.68
CA SER A 18 2.55 14.53 -3.01
C SER A 18 2.85 13.54 -4.14
N ARG A 19 3.49 12.40 -3.82
CA ARG A 19 3.85 11.39 -4.81
C ARG A 19 2.61 10.84 -5.52
N SER A 20 2.66 10.88 -6.85
CA SER A 20 1.60 10.36 -7.71
C SER A 20 1.46 8.84 -7.55
N LEU A 21 0.22 8.35 -7.55
CA LEU A 21 -0.07 6.91 -7.58
C LEU A 21 0.37 6.26 -8.90
N THR A 22 0.62 7.02 -9.97
CA THR A 22 1.22 6.49 -11.21
C THR A 22 2.65 5.99 -11.03
N ALA A 23 3.31 6.35 -9.92
CA ALA A 23 4.67 5.91 -9.59
C ALA A 23 4.74 4.59 -8.80
N VAL A 24 3.62 3.91 -8.60
CA VAL A 24 3.53 2.63 -7.88
C VAL A 24 2.68 1.62 -8.65
N SER A 25 2.84 0.33 -8.35
CA SER A 25 2.15 -0.76 -9.05
C SER A 25 0.62 -0.69 -8.96
N CYS A 26 0.08 -0.11 -7.89
CA CYS A 26 -1.37 0.01 -7.68
C CYS A 26 -1.94 1.32 -8.20
N SER A 27 -1.43 1.80 -9.35
CA SER A 27 -1.89 2.99 -10.06
C SER A 27 -3.34 2.83 -10.55
N ASP A 28 -3.50 2.44 -11.81
CA ASP A 28 -4.71 2.34 -12.60
C ASP A 28 -4.98 0.87 -13.00
N GLY A 29 -5.80 0.68 -14.04
CA GLY A 29 -6.34 -0.63 -14.40
C GLY A 29 -7.50 -1.05 -13.48
N PRO A 30 -8.20 -2.17 -13.78
CA PRO A 30 -9.36 -2.63 -13.03
C PRO A 30 -9.15 -2.76 -11.51
N ASN A 31 -7.94 -3.13 -11.09
CA ASN A 31 -7.59 -3.32 -9.68
C ASN A 31 -6.90 -2.11 -9.04
N GLY A 32 -6.50 -1.10 -9.82
CA GLY A 32 -5.75 0.06 -9.35
C GLY A 32 -6.56 1.00 -8.45
N LEU A 33 -5.85 1.69 -7.56
CA LEU A 33 -6.44 2.61 -6.59
C LEU A 33 -7.02 3.85 -7.25
N MET A 34 -6.38 4.33 -8.34
CA MET A 34 -6.89 5.45 -9.14
C MET A 34 -8.23 5.10 -9.79
N THR A 35 -8.40 3.86 -10.25
CA THR A 35 -9.66 3.40 -10.85
C THR A 35 -10.74 3.21 -9.80
N LYS A 36 -10.43 2.50 -8.71
CA LYS A 36 -11.37 2.12 -7.66
C LYS A 36 -11.83 3.30 -6.79
N TYR A 37 -10.92 4.19 -6.44
CA TYR A 37 -11.17 5.22 -5.43
C TYR A 37 -11.00 6.65 -5.94
N LYS A 38 -10.57 6.83 -7.20
CA LYS A 38 -10.30 8.15 -7.82
C LYS A 38 -9.18 8.94 -7.14
N TRP A 39 -8.37 8.28 -6.32
CA TRP A 39 -7.16 8.85 -5.75
C TRP A 39 -6.11 9.10 -6.84
N GLN A 40 -5.31 10.14 -6.66
CA GLN A 40 -4.25 10.58 -7.57
C GLN A 40 -2.90 10.61 -6.85
N THR A 41 -2.86 10.99 -5.58
CA THR A 41 -1.64 11.05 -4.77
C THR A 41 -1.73 10.16 -3.54
N GLN A 42 -0.58 9.84 -2.96
CA GLN A 42 -0.49 9.01 -1.76
C GLN A 42 -1.24 9.58 -0.55
N ALA A 43 -1.28 10.92 -0.39
CA ALA A 43 -2.01 11.57 0.71
C ALA A 43 -3.52 11.30 0.71
N GLN A 44 -4.09 10.88 -0.43
CA GLN A 44 -5.52 10.60 -0.54
C GLN A 44 -5.89 9.19 -0.08
N CYS A 45 -4.90 8.32 0.18
CA CYS A 45 -5.15 6.99 0.74
C CYS A 45 -5.73 7.10 2.15
N ALA A 46 -6.78 6.31 2.44
CA ALA A 46 -7.64 6.46 3.63
C ALA A 46 -6.92 6.47 5.00
N ARG A 47 -5.71 5.88 5.11
CA ARG A 47 -4.91 5.84 6.34
C ARG A 47 -3.50 6.39 6.15
N PHE A 48 -3.25 7.21 5.13
CA PHE A 48 -1.93 7.81 4.93
C PHE A 48 -1.38 8.43 6.24
N PRO A 49 -0.11 8.19 6.63
CA PRO A 49 0.95 7.52 5.87
C PRO A 49 1.08 5.99 6.11
N TYR A 50 0.04 5.31 6.63
CA TYR A 50 0.02 3.85 6.75
C TYR A 50 -0.22 3.16 5.39
N ILE A 51 0.73 3.31 4.49
CA ILE A 51 0.77 2.70 3.15
C ILE A 51 2.17 2.14 2.87
N GLY A 52 2.28 1.18 1.95
CA GLY A 52 3.56 0.59 1.59
C GLY A 52 3.45 -0.47 0.51
N GLY A 53 4.59 -1.07 0.19
CA GLY A 53 4.66 -2.24 -0.69
C GLY A 53 4.50 -3.56 0.08
N THR A 54 4.02 -4.58 -0.61
CA THR A 54 3.99 -5.98 -0.14
C THR A 54 4.30 -6.89 -1.32
N ASP A 55 4.98 -8.00 -1.04
CA ASP A 55 5.21 -9.12 -1.94
C ASP A 55 3.92 -9.75 -2.50
N ALA A 56 2.78 -9.60 -1.81
CA ALA A 56 1.47 -9.98 -2.35
C ALA A 56 1.08 -9.17 -3.60
N VAL A 57 1.63 -7.96 -3.79
CA VAL A 57 1.45 -7.15 -4.99
C VAL A 57 2.57 -7.49 -5.98
N ALA A 58 2.36 -8.52 -6.79
CA ALA A 58 3.34 -9.01 -7.76
C ALA A 58 3.68 -8.02 -8.90
N GLY A 59 2.90 -6.94 -9.07
CA GLY A 59 3.12 -5.95 -10.12
C GLY A 59 1.90 -5.08 -10.41
N TRP A 60 1.93 -4.41 -11.56
CA TRP A 60 0.86 -3.52 -12.02
C TRP A 60 -0.49 -4.25 -12.12
N ASN A 61 -1.57 -3.58 -11.71
CA ASN A 61 -2.94 -4.10 -11.74
C ASN A 61 -3.15 -5.42 -10.98
N SER A 62 -2.30 -5.72 -9.99
CA SER A 62 -2.44 -6.90 -9.12
C SER A 62 -3.83 -6.94 -8.46
N PRO A 63 -4.47 -8.12 -8.36
CA PRO A 63 -5.73 -8.26 -7.61
C PRO A 63 -5.60 -7.90 -6.13
N ASN A 64 -4.37 -7.93 -5.58
CA ASN A 64 -4.08 -7.57 -4.19
C ASN A 64 -3.89 -6.04 -3.99
N CYS A 65 -4.06 -5.22 -5.03
CA CYS A 65 -4.01 -3.77 -4.87
C CYS A 65 -5.15 -3.25 -3.99
N GLY A 66 -4.77 -2.56 -2.91
CA GLY A 66 -5.70 -1.97 -1.95
C GLY A 66 -6.12 -2.89 -0.80
N THR A 67 -5.51 -4.07 -0.64
CA THR A 67 -5.72 -4.91 0.54
C THR A 67 -5.21 -4.24 1.81
N CYS A 68 -5.89 -4.46 2.94
CA CYS A 68 -5.48 -3.97 4.24
C CYS A 68 -4.70 -5.05 5.01
N TRP A 69 -3.56 -4.67 5.59
CA TRP A 69 -2.70 -5.55 6.36
C TRP A 69 -2.56 -5.02 7.78
N GLN A 70 -2.67 -5.90 8.77
CA GLN A 70 -2.32 -5.57 10.15
C GLN A 70 -0.91 -6.07 10.42
N LEU A 71 -0.02 -5.16 10.82
CA LEU A 71 1.35 -5.50 11.20
C LEU A 71 1.50 -5.33 12.71
N SER A 72 2.00 -6.36 13.39
CA SER A 72 2.21 -6.35 14.85
C SER A 72 3.68 -6.59 15.20
N TYR A 73 4.27 -5.70 15.99
CA TYR A 73 5.65 -5.79 16.47
C TYR A 73 5.78 -5.25 17.89
N ASN A 74 6.42 -6.00 18.79
CA ASN A 74 6.65 -5.61 20.19
C ASN A 74 5.41 -5.02 20.91
N GLY A 75 4.24 -5.65 20.74
CA GLY A 75 2.99 -5.24 21.39
C GLY A 75 2.29 -4.03 20.76
N ARG A 76 2.80 -3.51 19.64
CA ARG A 76 2.14 -2.47 18.84
C ARG A 76 1.58 -3.07 17.55
N SER A 77 0.41 -2.57 17.12
CA SER A 77 -0.24 -2.95 15.86
C SER A 77 -0.62 -1.71 15.06
N ILE A 78 -0.47 -1.78 13.74
CA ILE A 78 -0.87 -0.72 12.79
C ILE A 78 -1.81 -1.27 11.73
#